data_AF-A0A7W5GWX5-F1
#
_entry.id   AF-A0A7W5GWX5-F1
#
_cell.length_a   1.000
_cell.length_b   1.000
_cell.length_c   1.000
_cell.angle_alpha   90.00
_cell.angle_beta   90.00
_cell.angle_gamma   90.00
#
_symmetry.space_group_name_H-M   'P 1'
#
loop_
_entity.id
_entity.type
_entity.pdbx_description
1 polymer ?
#
loop_
_entity_poly.entity_id
_entity_poly.type
_entity_poly.pdbx_seq_one_letter_code
_entity_poly.pdbx_strand_id
1 'polypeptide(L)'
;MQASSTIHRLIATTAALWLVTGTAHAQQPVGRSRAEVQAEAVSAAHAPDQNVTRGSRGAEKFTPMADPGKVYEQAVDTARAPDQNVVRGSRGAEKFTPMADPEQVYRQAVSTASAPDQNVNSGSRVNSKVISTMSNPAEVAAQTQPGLAK
;
A
#
# COMPACT_ATOMS: atom_id res chain seq x y z
N MET A 1 -66.50 -72.69 77.20
CA MET A 1 -65.27 -73.37 77.66
C MET A 1 -64.15 -72.96 76.71
N GLN A 2 -63.09 -72.37 77.26
CA GLN A 2 -61.73 -72.15 76.71
C GLN A 2 -61.64 -71.35 75.39
N ALA A 3 -61.32 -70.04 75.37
CA ALA A 3 -60.14 -69.29 75.85
C ALA A 3 -58.85 -69.54 75.04
N SER A 4 -58.18 -68.42 74.72
CA SER A 4 -56.82 -68.28 74.17
C SER A 4 -56.63 -68.58 72.67
N SER A 5 -55.93 -67.77 71.87
CA SER A 5 -55.20 -66.53 72.12
C SER A 5 -54.79 -65.91 70.78
N THR A 6 -55.38 -64.77 70.42
CA THR A 6 -54.73 -63.80 69.54
C THR A 6 -53.52 -63.20 70.26
N ILE A 7 -52.51 -62.80 69.50
CA ILE A 7 -51.32 -62.02 69.91
C ILE A 7 -50.18 -62.91 70.41
N HIS A 8 -49.29 -63.35 69.51
CA HIS A 8 -47.85 -63.47 69.77
C HIS A 8 -47.06 -63.23 68.48
N ARG A 9 -46.71 -61.94 68.28
CA ARG A 9 -45.34 -61.47 67.99
C ARG A 9 -44.60 -62.08 66.78
N LEU A 10 -44.74 -61.34 65.69
CA LEU A 10 -43.70 -60.90 64.76
C LEU A 10 -42.28 -60.87 65.37
N ILE A 11 -41.44 -61.88 65.07
CA ILE A 11 -39.96 -61.90 65.19
C ILE A 11 -39.48 -62.84 64.07
N ALA A 12 -39.08 -62.31 62.92
CA ALA A 12 -37.69 -62.06 62.50
C ALA A 12 -36.89 -63.33 62.13
N THR A 13 -36.07 -63.18 61.09
CA THR A 13 -34.94 -64.02 60.67
C THR A 13 -35.22 -65.26 59.81
N THR A 14 -34.98 -65.12 58.50
CA THR A 14 -33.99 -65.96 57.79
C THR A 14 -33.36 -65.17 56.65
N ALA A 15 -32.05 -64.99 56.77
CA ALA A 15 -31.18 -64.36 55.80
C ALA A 15 -30.75 -65.35 54.71
N ALA A 16 -30.29 -64.77 53.60
CA ALA A 16 -29.34 -65.32 52.63
C ALA A 16 -29.83 -66.42 51.67
N LEU A 17 -29.98 -66.03 50.40
CA LEU A 17 -29.55 -66.88 49.29
C LEU A 17 -28.74 -66.04 48.29
N TRP A 18 -27.43 -66.15 48.41
CA TRP A 18 -26.44 -65.68 47.44
C TRP A 18 -26.26 -66.73 46.32
N LEU A 19 -25.72 -66.26 45.19
CA LEU A 19 -25.16 -66.98 44.04
C LEU A 19 -26.13 -67.54 42.99
N VAL A 20 -26.41 -66.73 41.96
CA VAL A 20 -26.48 -67.21 40.57
C VAL A 20 -25.47 -66.41 39.76
N THR A 21 -24.26 -66.94 39.63
CA THR A 21 -23.22 -66.50 38.69
C THR A 21 -22.96 -67.61 37.68
N GLY A 22 -23.01 -67.25 36.40
CA GLY A 22 -22.74 -68.12 35.24
C GLY A 22 -24.06 -68.47 34.53
N THR A 23 -24.43 -67.87 33.40
CA THR A 23 -23.65 -67.73 32.17
C THR A 23 -24.16 -66.53 31.35
N ALA A 24 -23.55 -65.36 31.53
CA ALA A 24 -23.68 -64.24 30.58
C ALA A 24 -22.38 -63.42 30.52
N HIS A 25 -21.25 -64.11 30.42
CA HIS A 25 -19.98 -63.49 30.03
C HIS A 25 -19.60 -63.98 28.62
N ALA A 26 -20.52 -63.79 27.67
CA ALA A 26 -20.21 -63.80 26.26
C ALA A 26 -20.48 -62.38 25.74
N GLN A 27 -19.41 -61.71 25.31
CA GLN A 27 -19.38 -60.38 24.65
C GLN A 27 -19.63 -59.15 25.55
N GLN A 28 -18.78 -58.96 26.56
CA GLN A 28 -18.36 -57.58 26.87
C GLN A 28 -17.17 -57.27 25.96
N PRO A 29 -17.28 -56.37 24.96
CA PRO A 29 -16.09 -55.90 24.27
C PRO A 29 -15.20 -55.25 25.32
N VAL A 30 -14.09 -55.91 25.64
CA VAL A 30 -13.09 -55.37 26.56
C VAL A 30 -12.35 -54.27 25.79
N GLY A 31 -12.98 -53.11 25.68
CA GLY A 31 -12.50 -51.97 24.87
C GLY A 31 -13.61 -50.95 24.60
N ARG A 32 -13.22 -49.68 24.42
CA ARG A 32 -14.13 -48.60 24.02
C ARG A 32 -14.79 -48.93 22.68
N SER A 33 -16.08 -48.59 22.53
CA SER A 33 -16.77 -48.76 21.25
C SER A 33 -16.18 -47.82 20.19
N ARG A 34 -16.31 -48.17 18.90
CA ARG A 34 -15.85 -47.28 17.81
C ARG A 34 -16.48 -45.89 17.88
N ALA A 35 -17.74 -45.82 18.31
CA ALA A 35 -18.46 -44.57 18.49
C ALA A 35 -17.84 -43.72 19.61
N GLU A 36 -17.46 -44.32 20.73
CA GLU A 36 -16.76 -43.64 21.83
C GLU A 36 -15.39 -43.13 21.40
N VAL A 37 -14.60 -43.97 20.72
CA VAL A 37 -13.28 -43.57 20.20
C VAL A 37 -13.41 -42.43 19.20
N GLN A 38 -14.41 -42.46 18.32
CA GLN A 38 -14.66 -41.39 17.36
C GLN A 38 -15.09 -40.09 18.05
N ALA A 39 -15.97 -40.16 19.04
CA ALA A 39 -16.40 -38.99 19.80
C ALA A 39 -15.22 -38.34 20.55
N GLU A 40 -14.37 -39.16 21.17
CA GLU A 40 -13.16 -38.71 21.87
C GLU A 40 -12.15 -38.09 20.88
N ALA A 41 -11.94 -38.69 19.71
CA ALA A 41 -11.04 -38.16 18.68
C ALA A 41 -11.51 -36.80 18.13
N VAL A 42 -12.82 -36.64 17.88
CA VAL A 42 -13.39 -35.34 17.46
C VAL A 42 -13.24 -34.30 18.57
N SER A 43 -13.53 -34.68 19.82
CA SER A 43 -13.34 -33.78 20.97
C SER A 43 -11.88 -33.34 21.11
N ALA A 44 -10.92 -34.27 20.94
CA ALA A 44 -9.50 -33.97 21.02
C ALA A 44 -9.05 -33.06 19.86
N ALA A 45 -9.54 -33.28 18.63
CA ALA A 45 -9.23 -32.45 17.48
C ALA A 45 -9.72 -30.99 17.64
N HIS A 46 -10.79 -30.77 18.40
CA HIS A 46 -11.30 -29.44 18.73
C HIS A 46 -10.71 -28.85 20.03
N ALA A 47 -9.78 -29.55 20.68
CA ALA A 47 -9.18 -29.06 21.91
C ALA A 47 -8.38 -27.76 21.68
N PRO A 48 -8.33 -26.85 22.67
CA PRO A 48 -7.68 -25.55 22.51
C PRO A 48 -6.15 -25.62 22.39
N ASP A 49 -5.52 -26.71 22.84
CA ASP A 49 -4.08 -26.92 22.93
C ASP A 49 -3.49 -27.72 21.74
N GLN A 50 -4.27 -27.91 20.67
CA GLN A 50 -3.75 -28.49 19.43
C GLN A 50 -2.62 -27.62 18.85
N ASN A 51 -1.49 -28.25 18.49
CA ASN A 51 -0.33 -27.61 17.87
C ASN A 51 -0.62 -27.24 16.40
N VAL A 52 -1.53 -26.28 16.22
CA VAL A 52 -1.90 -25.73 14.92
C VAL A 52 -0.96 -24.59 14.56
N THR A 53 -0.76 -24.36 13.27
CA THR A 53 0.03 -23.23 12.79
C THR A 53 -0.63 -21.91 13.17
N ARG A 54 0.20 -20.89 13.43
CA ARG A 54 -0.23 -19.51 13.65
C ARG A 54 -1.22 -19.07 12.56
N GLY A 55 -2.36 -18.48 12.94
CA GLY A 55 -3.43 -18.10 12.01
C GLY A 55 -4.40 -19.20 11.56
N SER A 56 -4.20 -20.48 11.91
CA SER A 56 -5.12 -21.58 11.50
C SER A 56 -6.52 -21.50 12.10
N ARG A 57 -6.75 -20.62 13.10
CA ARG A 57 -8.05 -20.42 13.78
C ARG A 57 -8.72 -19.09 13.43
N GLY A 58 -8.31 -18.45 12.34
CA GLY A 58 -8.81 -17.16 11.89
C GLY A 58 -7.73 -16.09 11.86
N ALA A 59 -8.05 -14.96 11.22
CA ALA A 59 -7.13 -13.84 11.11
C ALA A 59 -6.76 -13.31 12.50
N GLU A 60 -5.46 -13.23 12.77
CA GLU A 60 -4.96 -12.66 14.01
C GLU A 60 -5.23 -11.16 14.03
N LYS A 61 -5.63 -10.63 15.19
CA LYS A 61 -5.82 -9.20 15.37
C LYS A 61 -4.47 -8.52 15.28
N PHE A 62 -4.21 -7.87 14.14
CA PHE A 62 -3.06 -6.99 13.98
C PHE A 62 -3.31 -5.68 14.73
N THR A 63 -2.36 -5.29 15.58
CA THR A 63 -2.34 -3.96 16.21
C THR A 63 -1.12 -3.22 15.67
N PRO A 64 -1.29 -2.15 14.87
CA PRO A 64 -0.16 -1.41 14.34
C PRO A 64 0.63 -0.75 15.48
N MET A 65 1.95 -0.74 15.36
CA MET A 65 2.87 -0.14 16.35
C MET A 65 2.83 1.40 16.35
N ALA A 66 2.38 1.99 15.25
CA ALA A 66 2.31 3.43 15.06
C ALA A 66 0.91 3.83 14.62
N ASP A 67 0.48 5.02 15.05
CA ASP A 67 -0.74 5.64 14.55
C ASP A 67 -0.56 6.02 13.06
N PRO A 68 -1.41 5.52 12.15
CA PRO A 68 -1.34 5.86 10.73
C PRO A 68 -1.38 7.37 10.46
N GLY A 69 -2.11 8.14 11.28
CA GLY A 69 -2.16 9.60 11.19
C GLY A 69 -0.79 10.23 11.40
N LYS A 70 -0.09 9.83 12.47
CA LYS A 70 1.28 10.28 12.76
C LYS A 70 2.29 9.89 11.69
N VAL A 71 2.18 8.68 11.14
CA VAL A 71 3.04 8.25 10.04
C VAL A 71 2.82 9.12 8.80
N TYR A 72 1.56 9.46 8.49
CA TYR A 72 1.22 10.33 7.37
C TYR A 72 1.77 11.76 7.57
N GLU A 73 1.55 12.35 8.74
CA GLU A 73 2.09 13.67 9.10
C GLU A 73 3.62 13.71 8.91
N GLN A 74 4.32 12.74 9.48
CA GLN A 74 5.78 12.65 9.37
C GLN A 74 6.26 12.50 7.92
N ALA A 75 5.55 11.71 7.11
CA ALA A 75 5.88 11.54 5.70
C ALA A 75 5.74 12.85 4.92
N VAL A 76 4.67 13.62 5.16
CA VAL A 76 4.46 14.93 4.54
C VAL A 76 5.51 15.93 4.97
N ASP A 77 5.84 15.97 6.27
CA ASP A 77 6.86 16.88 6.80
C ASP A 77 8.24 16.58 6.21
N THR A 78 8.59 15.30 6.12
CA THR A 78 9.85 14.86 5.49
C THR A 78 9.90 15.24 4.02
N ALA A 79 8.80 15.03 3.27
CA ALA A 79 8.72 15.41 1.87
C ALA A 79 8.82 16.93 1.64
N ARG A 80 8.42 17.74 2.63
CA ARG A 80 8.54 19.21 2.60
C ARG A 80 9.88 19.73 3.12
N ALA A 81 10.75 18.87 3.62
CA ALA A 81 12.00 19.29 4.22
C ALA A 81 12.89 20.03 3.18
N PRO A 82 13.58 21.12 3.56
CA PRO A 82 14.38 21.90 2.62
C PRO A 82 15.54 21.13 1.98
N ASP A 83 16.08 20.14 2.68
CA ASP A 83 17.27 19.34 2.37
C ASP A 83 16.98 18.06 1.57
N GLN A 84 15.76 17.88 1.07
CA GLN A 84 15.44 16.80 0.15
C GLN A 84 16.32 16.90 -1.11
N ASN A 85 17.10 15.85 -1.39
CA ASN A 85 17.95 15.72 -2.57
C ASN A 85 17.12 15.54 -3.83
N VAL A 86 16.51 16.63 -4.27
CA VAL A 86 15.69 16.67 -5.48
C VAL A 86 16.53 17.11 -6.67
N VAL A 87 16.21 16.59 -7.85
CA VAL A 87 16.88 16.97 -9.10
C VAL A 87 16.63 18.46 -9.38
N ARG A 88 17.59 19.13 -10.02
CA ARG A 88 17.47 20.50 -10.53
C ARG A 88 16.12 20.68 -11.26
N GLY A 89 15.35 21.71 -10.91
CA GLY A 89 14.00 21.96 -11.45
C GLY A 89 12.82 21.23 -10.80
N SER A 90 13.04 20.32 -9.83
CA SER A 90 11.93 19.56 -9.20
C SER A 90 10.97 20.41 -8.35
N ARG A 91 11.37 21.63 -7.97
CA ARG A 91 10.60 22.55 -7.12
C ARG A 91 9.99 23.71 -7.92
N GLY A 92 9.82 23.52 -9.24
CA GLY A 92 9.30 24.53 -10.14
C GLY A 92 10.36 25.03 -11.12
N ALA A 93 9.91 25.84 -12.08
CA ALA A 93 10.78 26.43 -13.09
C ALA A 93 11.87 27.28 -12.43
N GLU A 94 13.13 27.03 -12.80
CA GLU A 94 14.23 27.82 -12.29
C GLU A 94 14.14 29.24 -12.84
N LYS A 95 14.47 30.23 -12.01
CA LYS A 95 14.55 31.61 -12.45
C LYS A 95 15.70 31.74 -13.46
N PHE A 96 15.34 31.82 -14.73
CA PHE A 96 16.27 32.18 -15.80
C PHE A 96 16.42 33.70 -15.85
N THR A 97 17.66 34.18 -15.89
CA THR A 97 17.96 35.59 -16.17
C THR A 97 18.66 35.63 -17.53
N PRO A 98 18.05 36.23 -18.58
CA PRO A 98 18.69 36.36 -19.87
C PRO A 98 19.97 37.18 -19.74
N MET A 99 21.06 36.72 -20.38
CA MET A 99 22.33 37.45 -20.41
C MET A 99 22.33 38.62 -21.41
N ALA A 100 21.43 38.56 -22.40
CA ALA A 100 21.32 39.58 -23.44
C ALA A 100 19.98 40.32 -23.33
N ASP A 101 20.02 41.61 -23.61
CA ASP A 101 18.82 42.45 -23.75
C ASP A 101 17.98 41.93 -24.93
N PRO A 102 16.71 41.53 -24.71
CA PRO A 102 15.83 41.03 -25.76
C PRO A 102 15.73 41.98 -26.97
N GLU A 103 15.75 43.30 -26.73
CA GLU A 103 15.62 44.29 -27.80
C GLU A 103 16.89 44.36 -28.66
N GLN A 104 18.07 44.18 -28.06
CA GLN A 104 19.31 44.08 -28.82
C GLN A 104 19.36 42.79 -29.64
N VAL A 105 18.93 41.66 -29.07
CA VAL A 105 18.85 40.38 -29.79
C VAL A 105 17.90 40.49 -30.96
N TYR A 106 16.74 41.12 -30.77
CA TYR A 106 15.77 41.35 -31.83
C TYR A 106 16.35 42.21 -32.96
N ARG A 107 16.94 43.36 -32.64
CA ARG A 107 17.57 44.24 -33.64
C ARG A 107 18.70 43.56 -34.39
N GLN A 108 19.55 42.80 -33.70
CA GLN A 108 20.62 42.04 -34.34
C GLN A 108 20.08 40.96 -35.27
N ALA A 109 19.03 40.23 -34.85
CA ALA A 109 18.40 39.21 -35.68
C ALA A 109 17.80 39.81 -36.96
N VAL A 110 17.11 40.95 -36.85
CA VAL A 110 16.55 41.67 -38.01
C VAL A 110 17.67 42.18 -38.94
N SER A 111 18.76 42.73 -38.39
CA SER A 111 19.92 43.17 -39.18
C SER A 111 20.56 42.00 -39.93
N THR A 112 20.83 40.88 -39.24
CA THR A 112 21.41 39.69 -39.88
C THR A 112 20.48 39.09 -40.93
N ALA A 113 19.17 39.05 -40.70
CA ALA A 113 18.19 38.58 -41.69
C ALA A 113 18.04 39.53 -42.89
N SER A 114 18.33 40.81 -42.70
CA SER A 114 18.32 41.84 -43.75
C SER A 114 19.69 42.02 -44.42
N ALA A 115 20.72 41.34 -43.91
CA ALA A 115 22.06 41.44 -44.45
C ALA A 115 22.08 40.93 -45.91
N PRO A 116 22.86 41.57 -46.79
CA PRO A 116 23.08 41.10 -48.14
C PRO A 116 23.52 39.63 -48.16
N ASP A 117 22.67 38.73 -48.67
CA ASP A 117 23.03 37.32 -48.86
C ASP A 117 24.13 37.26 -49.92
N GLN A 118 25.35 36.86 -49.53
CA GLN A 118 26.48 36.77 -50.45
C GLN A 118 26.48 35.49 -51.28
N ASN A 119 25.53 34.56 -51.06
CA ASN A 119 25.44 33.30 -51.78
C ASN A 119 24.43 33.31 -52.95
N VAL A 120 23.85 34.45 -53.30
CA VAL A 120 23.05 34.59 -54.53
C VAL A 120 23.94 34.83 -55.75
N ASN A 121 24.08 33.80 -56.59
CA ASN A 121 24.68 33.93 -57.91
C ASN A 121 23.71 34.61 -58.90
N SER A 122 24.24 35.16 -60.00
CA SER A 122 23.47 35.86 -61.04
C SER A 122 22.44 34.98 -61.77
N GLY A 123 22.42 33.67 -61.53
CA GLY A 123 21.45 32.71 -62.07
C GLY A 123 20.33 32.32 -61.09
N SER A 124 20.34 32.84 -59.86
CA SER A 124 19.37 32.42 -58.84
C SER A 124 17.97 32.99 -59.12
N ARG A 125 17.03 32.09 -59.48
CA ARG A 125 15.63 32.41 -59.77
C ARG A 125 14.76 32.54 -58.52
N VAL A 126 15.26 32.09 -57.37
CA VAL A 126 14.56 32.08 -56.08
C VAL A 126 15.47 32.75 -55.05
N ASN A 127 14.93 33.70 -54.29
CA ASN A 127 15.62 34.51 -53.27
C ASN A 127 16.58 35.62 -53.77
N SER A 128 16.41 36.15 -54.99
CA SER A 128 17.17 37.32 -55.45
C SER A 128 16.60 38.62 -54.89
N LYS A 129 17.01 39.01 -53.68
CA LYS A 129 16.91 40.42 -53.27
C LYS A 129 18.06 41.19 -53.91
N VAL A 130 17.76 42.12 -54.81
CA VAL A 130 18.75 43.07 -55.34
C VAL A 130 19.27 43.89 -54.16
N ILE A 131 20.57 43.76 -53.86
CA ILE A 131 21.24 44.51 -52.81
C ILE A 131 21.37 45.96 -53.31
N SER A 132 20.62 46.89 -52.72
CA SER A 132 20.84 48.31 -52.94
C SER A 132 22.18 48.71 -52.32
N THR A 133 22.97 49.51 -53.05
CA THR A 133 24.18 50.18 -52.52
C THR A 133 23.86 51.38 -51.62
N MET A 134 22.58 51.64 -51.36
CA MET A 134 22.11 52.69 -50.47
C MET A 134 22.09 52.21 -49.03
N SER A 135 22.36 53.11 -48.07
CA SER A 135 22.34 52.81 -46.64
C SER A 135 21.02 52.17 -46.21
N ASN A 136 21.10 51.09 -45.43
CA ASN A 136 19.94 50.35 -44.95
C ASN A 136 19.06 51.26 -44.07
N PRO A 137 17.80 51.56 -44.44
CA PRO A 137 16.95 52.47 -43.69
C PRO A 137 16.65 51.99 -42.27
N ALA A 138 16.70 50.68 -42.00
CA ALA A 138 16.54 50.14 -40.65
C ALA A 138 17.74 50.46 -39.75
N GLU A 139 18.96 50.48 -40.29
CA GLU A 139 20.17 50.89 -39.57
C GLU A 139 20.19 52.40 -39.34
N VAL A 140 19.78 53.18 -40.35
CA VAL A 140 19.64 54.64 -40.21
C VAL A 140 18.60 54.99 -39.14
N ALA A 141 17.45 54.32 -39.12
CA ALA A 141 16.42 54.51 -38.10
C ALA A 141 16.91 54.11 -36.70
N ALA A 142 17.69 53.03 -36.58
CA ALA A 142 18.29 52.60 -35.32
C ALA A 142 19.37 53.58 -34.80
N GLN A 143 20.12 54.23 -35.69
CA GLN A 143 21.11 55.26 -35.35
C GLN A 143 20.48 56.62 -34.99
N THR A 144 19.28 56.89 -35.49
CA THR A 144 18.59 58.18 -35.29
C THR A 144 17.76 58.23 -34.00
N GLN A 145 17.63 57.14 -33.25
CA GLN A 145 17.00 57.16 -31.92
C GLN A 145 17.94 57.82 -30.90
N PRO A 146 17.69 59.07 -30.45
CA PRO A 146 18.50 59.74 -29.46
C PRO A 146 17.92 59.41 -28.08
N GLY A 147 18.62 58.58 -27.30
CA GLY A 147 18.15 58.30 -25.95
C GLY A 147 18.89 57.19 -25.24
N LEU A 148 20.13 57.45 -24.83
CA LEU A 148 20.72 56.96 -23.56
C LEU A 148 22.05 57.68 -23.32
N ALA A 149 21.95 58.97 -23.02
CA ALA A 149 23.00 59.72 -22.33
C ALA A 149 22.62 59.79 -20.84
N LYS A 150 23.17 58.85 -20.07
CA LYS A 150 23.63 58.88 -18.67
C LYS A 150 23.46 57.52 -17.99
#